data_AF-A0A813A4D8-F1
#
_entry.id   AF-A0A813A4D8-F1
#
_cell.length_a   1.000
_cell.length_b   1.000
_cell.length_c   1.000
_cell.angle_alpha   90.00
_cell.angle_beta   90.00
_cell.angle_gamma   90.00
#
_symmetry.space_group_name_H-M   'P 1'
#
loop_
_entity.id
_entity.type
_entity.pdbx_description
1 polymer ?
#
loop_
_entity_poly.entity_id
_entity_poly.type
_entity_poly.pdbx_seq_one_letter_code
_entity_poly.pdbx_strand_id
1 'polypeptide(L)'
;MLRSVGFLGWAVLAAASEMRSDDFPNYDQGTIPAWKDLASLRGAHPAAQVMSKAEYHRQLKSLDIPRLYREIAALMTSSRPYWPADGPQDGDVPSYAGLFARLAWHCSGSFRLINDTHAAGGCEGARQRHWPENEWRDNTNLDKARGLLAEVKLQFGDVSWSDLMTFAGTAAIKLSGGPAKKFCFGRMDDVNGDRSIPLGVEGVTQCRGSKFCKSDAECPNSFRWPEQNDTDHARCNIEQPKHRLQASHSVGLIYVYPEGPELKSTADGYNSNFVHNRSPKLSALEVRDTFRDRMGWTDRETVALIGGGHTLGRTHGNCNLTGTKWAQAPYNNVGPYFE
;
A
#
# COMPACT_ATOMS: atom_id res chain seq x y z
N MET A 1 -73.32 -11.45 15.45
CA MET A 1 -71.96 -11.72 15.97
C MET A 1 -71.35 -12.71 14.97
N LEU A 2 -70.36 -12.40 14.13
CA LEU A 2 -69.03 -11.87 14.39
C LEU A 2 -68.63 -10.81 13.34
N ARG A 3 -67.69 -9.93 13.72
CA ARG A 3 -67.19 -8.80 12.93
C ARG A 3 -66.17 -9.25 11.89
N SER A 4 -66.36 -8.85 10.64
CA SER A 4 -65.33 -8.87 9.60
C SER A 4 -64.46 -7.62 9.75
N VAL A 5 -63.22 -7.78 10.21
CA VAL A 5 -62.20 -6.73 10.27
C VAL A 5 -61.30 -6.89 9.05
N GLY A 6 -61.10 -5.81 8.30
CA GLY A 6 -60.39 -5.81 7.04
C GLY A 6 -58.90 -6.11 7.17
N PHE A 7 -58.37 -6.76 6.13
CA PHE A 7 -56.95 -6.76 5.81
C PHE A 7 -56.78 -5.96 4.51
N LEU A 8 -56.32 -4.71 4.64
CA LEU A 8 -55.65 -4.04 3.52
C LEU A 8 -54.29 -4.73 3.35
N GLY A 9 -54.21 -5.65 2.40
CA GLY A 9 -52.94 -6.15 1.91
C GLY A 9 -52.21 -5.03 1.19
N TRP A 10 -51.22 -4.41 1.84
CA TRP A 10 -50.18 -3.68 1.14
C TRP A 10 -49.33 -4.69 0.39
N ALA A 11 -49.65 -4.92 -0.88
CA ALA A 11 -48.72 -5.49 -1.82
C ALA A 11 -47.58 -4.48 -2.03
N VAL A 12 -46.53 -4.58 -1.22
CA VAL A 12 -45.25 -3.95 -1.55
C VAL A 12 -44.73 -4.74 -2.75
N LEU A 13 -44.98 -4.22 -3.95
CA LEU A 13 -44.18 -4.54 -5.12
C LEU A 13 -42.74 -4.12 -4.79
N ALA A 14 -41.95 -5.07 -4.27
CA ALA A 14 -40.51 -5.00 -4.35
C ALA A 14 -40.16 -5.18 -5.83
N ALA A 15 -40.20 -4.09 -6.59
CA ALA A 15 -39.45 -4.02 -7.83
C ALA A 15 -37.99 -4.22 -7.42
N ALA A 16 -37.42 -5.37 -7.80
CA ALA A 16 -35.98 -5.56 -7.79
C ALA A 16 -35.40 -4.46 -8.68
N SER A 17 -34.93 -3.37 -8.07
CA SER A 17 -34.15 -2.38 -8.78
C SER A 17 -32.81 -3.05 -9.10
N GLU A 18 -32.61 -3.40 -10.37
CA GLU A 18 -31.28 -3.66 -10.89
C GLU A 18 -30.37 -2.50 -10.49
N MET A 19 -29.26 -2.83 -9.82
CA MET A 19 -28.22 -1.88 -9.41
C MET A 19 -27.75 -1.12 -10.65
N ARG A 20 -28.01 0.18 -10.70
CA ARG A 20 -27.59 1.01 -11.83
C ARG A 20 -26.15 1.46 -11.59
N SER A 21 -25.40 1.63 -12.67
CA SER A 21 -23.99 2.09 -12.70
C SER A 21 -23.70 3.43 -11.98
N ASP A 22 -24.75 4.09 -11.53
CA ASP A 22 -24.86 5.46 -11.09
C ASP A 22 -25.35 5.58 -9.62
N ASP A 23 -25.57 4.44 -8.93
CA ASP A 23 -25.96 4.39 -7.51
C ASP A 23 -24.83 4.80 -6.53
N PHE A 24 -23.62 5.08 -7.02
CA PHE A 24 -22.48 5.57 -6.22
C PHE A 24 -21.98 6.95 -6.69
N PRO A 25 -22.77 8.04 -6.52
CA PRO A 25 -22.33 9.40 -6.88
C PRO A 25 -21.17 9.93 -6.02
N ASN A 26 -20.76 9.20 -4.98
CA ASN A 26 -19.69 9.57 -4.04
C ASN A 26 -18.49 8.61 -4.05
N TYR A 27 -18.35 7.72 -5.05
CA TYR A 27 -17.09 6.99 -5.24
C TYR A 27 -16.06 7.92 -5.89
N ASP A 28 -15.72 8.98 -5.18
CA ASP A 28 -14.54 9.77 -5.47
C ASP A 28 -13.33 8.86 -5.18
N GLN A 29 -12.73 8.29 -6.23
CA GLN A 29 -11.38 7.73 -6.13
C GLN A 29 -10.32 8.82 -5.91
N GLY A 30 -10.73 10.08 -5.85
CA GLY A 30 -9.97 11.17 -5.27
C GLY A 30 -9.29 10.68 -4.00
N THR A 31 -8.03 11.08 -3.86
CA THR A 31 -7.53 11.54 -2.56
C THR A 31 -8.68 11.68 -1.57
N ILE A 32 -8.59 11.07 -0.38
CA ILE A 32 -9.29 11.64 0.78
C ILE A 32 -9.12 13.14 0.60
N PRO A 33 -10.19 13.94 0.42
CA PRO A 33 -10.04 15.35 0.18
C PRO A 33 -9.08 15.80 1.26
N ALA A 34 -7.85 16.09 0.86
CA ALA A 34 -6.91 16.77 1.72
C ALA A 34 -7.75 17.92 2.18
N TRP A 35 -8.05 17.89 3.48
CA TRP A 35 -8.99 18.77 4.13
C TRP A 35 -8.95 20.13 3.43
N LYS A 36 -10.10 20.74 3.14
CA LYS A 36 -10.29 21.96 2.32
C LYS A 36 -9.36 23.15 2.65
N ASP A 37 -8.45 23.02 3.59
CA ASP A 37 -7.43 23.98 3.93
C ASP A 37 -6.08 23.37 4.37
N LEU A 38 -5.45 22.47 3.59
CA LEU A 38 -3.98 22.28 3.72
C LEU A 38 -3.19 23.45 3.10
N ALA A 39 -3.86 24.38 2.40
CA ALA A 39 -3.25 25.65 1.99
C ALA A 39 -2.80 26.47 3.21
N SER A 40 -3.48 26.35 4.36
CA SER A 40 -3.03 26.88 5.64
C SER A 40 -1.74 26.22 6.18
N LEU A 41 -1.42 24.97 5.78
CA LEU A 41 -0.11 24.34 6.02
C LEU A 41 0.94 24.76 4.99
N ARG A 42 0.51 25.19 3.79
CA ARG A 42 1.35 25.89 2.81
C ARG A 42 1.56 27.35 3.18
N GLY A 43 1.38 27.71 4.46
CA GLY A 43 1.94 28.94 5.00
C GLY A 43 3.39 29.01 4.54
N ALA A 44 3.68 30.05 3.75
CA ALA A 44 4.96 30.35 3.15
C ALA A 44 6.12 30.03 4.12
N HIS A 45 6.65 28.81 4.01
CA HIS A 45 7.84 28.40 4.71
C HIS A 45 8.95 28.48 3.67
N PRO A 46 9.67 29.62 3.59
CA PRO A 46 10.81 29.76 2.69
C PRO A 46 11.80 28.68 3.07
N ALA A 47 11.93 27.63 2.24
CA ALA A 47 12.75 26.44 2.50
C ALA A 47 12.92 26.21 4.02
N ALA A 48 11.80 26.04 4.76
CA ALA A 48 11.88 25.95 6.21
C ALA A 48 12.94 24.90 6.53
N GLN A 49 13.98 25.36 7.22
CA GLN A 49 15.21 24.64 7.45
C GLN A 49 14.87 23.19 7.78
N VAL A 50 15.19 22.28 6.85
CA VAL A 50 14.89 20.85 7.03
C VAL A 50 15.46 20.46 8.38
N MET A 51 14.56 20.06 9.29
CA MET A 51 14.93 19.75 10.66
C MET A 51 16.07 18.73 10.65
N SER A 52 17.17 19.04 11.34
CA SER A 52 18.27 18.11 11.46
C SER A 52 17.87 16.90 12.31
N LYS A 53 18.53 15.76 12.10
CA LYS A 53 18.31 14.56 12.91
C LYS A 53 18.51 14.82 14.41
N ALA A 54 19.47 15.69 14.76
CA ALA A 54 19.73 16.07 16.14
C ALA A 54 18.60 16.91 16.73
N GLU A 55 17.97 17.80 15.96
CA GLU A 55 16.78 18.55 16.37
C GLU A 55 15.58 17.61 16.55
N TYR A 56 15.35 16.71 15.60
CA TYR A 56 14.26 15.74 15.70
C TYR A 56 14.41 14.84 16.93
N HIS A 57 15.60 14.33 17.20
CA HIS A 57 15.87 13.56 18.42
C HIS A 57 15.64 14.37 19.71
N ARG A 58 15.83 15.69 19.69
CA ARG A 58 15.49 16.55 20.85
C ARG A 58 13.99 16.68 21.00
N GLN A 59 13.25 16.92 19.91
CA GLN A 59 11.79 17.02 19.93
C GLN A 59 11.12 15.70 20.34
N LEU A 60 11.66 14.55 19.94
CA LEU A 60 11.16 13.24 20.34
C LEU A 60 11.13 13.02 21.85
N LYS A 61 11.98 13.73 22.62
CA LYS A 61 11.97 13.64 24.10
C LYS A 61 10.72 14.24 24.72
N SER A 62 10.06 15.18 24.04
CA SER A 62 8.81 15.81 24.47
C SER A 62 7.57 15.19 23.83
N LEU A 63 7.71 14.17 22.97
CA LEU A 63 6.58 13.52 22.32
C LEU A 63 5.76 12.74 23.35
N ASP A 64 4.47 13.07 23.46
CA ASP A 64 3.50 12.29 24.25
C ASP A 64 3.13 11.01 23.48
N ILE A 65 4.01 10.00 23.57
CA ILE A 65 3.84 8.69 22.93
C ILE A 65 2.54 7.99 23.39
N PRO A 66 2.18 7.98 24.69
CA PRO A 66 0.89 7.43 25.13
C PRO A 66 -0.32 8.09 24.46
N ARG A 67 -0.33 9.41 24.32
CA ARG A 67 -1.40 10.12 23.59
C ARG A 67 -1.37 9.77 22.11
N LEU A 68 -0.20 9.80 21.46
CA LEU A 68 -0.07 9.42 20.04
C LEU A 68 -0.64 8.02 19.77
N TYR A 69 -0.34 7.05 20.64
CA TYR A 69 -0.91 5.70 20.55
C TYR A 69 -2.43 5.70 20.70
N ARG A 70 -2.99 6.44 21.66
CA ARG A 70 -4.46 6.54 21.85
C ARG A 70 -5.16 7.18 20.67
N GLU A 71 -4.58 8.23 20.07
CA GLU A 71 -5.15 8.92 18.91
C GLU A 71 -5.15 7.99 17.67
N ILE A 72 -4.07 7.25 17.44
CA ILE A 72 -4.01 6.23 16.39
C ILE A 72 -5.04 5.11 16.67
N ALA A 73 -5.15 4.64 17.91
CA ALA A 73 -6.11 3.62 18.29
C ALA A 73 -7.56 4.07 18.06
N ALA A 74 -7.89 5.32 18.43
CA ALA A 74 -9.20 5.90 18.22
C ALA A 74 -9.52 6.04 16.73
N LEU A 75 -8.57 6.55 15.94
CA LEU A 75 -8.72 6.63 14.48
C LEU A 75 -8.94 5.25 13.86
N MET A 76 -8.22 4.23 14.33
CA MET A 76 -8.29 2.87 13.80
C MET A 76 -9.71 2.29 13.81
N THR A 77 -10.51 2.62 14.83
CA THR A 77 -11.90 2.15 14.96
C THR A 77 -12.94 3.23 14.62
N SER A 78 -12.51 4.40 14.13
CA SER A 78 -13.40 5.51 13.76
C SER A 78 -13.57 5.56 12.24
N SER A 79 -14.42 4.67 11.72
CA SER A 79 -14.72 4.59 10.28
C SER A 79 -15.14 5.94 9.70
N ARG A 80 -14.57 6.29 8.56
CA ARG A 80 -14.82 7.53 7.82
C ARG A 80 -15.70 7.24 6.61
N PRO A 81 -16.73 8.07 6.31
CA PRO A 81 -17.65 7.80 5.21
C PRO A 81 -16.97 7.85 3.82
N TYR A 82 -15.90 8.62 3.68
CA TYR A 82 -15.15 8.75 2.43
C TYR A 82 -14.17 7.58 2.18
N TRP A 83 -13.85 6.80 3.21
CA TRP A 83 -13.06 5.58 3.08
C TRP A 83 -13.45 4.62 4.22
N PRO A 84 -14.60 3.94 4.13
CA PRO A 84 -15.10 3.13 5.22
C PRO A 84 -14.10 2.05 5.66
N ALA A 85 -13.95 1.87 6.96
CA ALA A 85 -13.14 0.78 7.51
C ALA A 85 -13.77 -0.58 7.18
N ASP A 86 -12.93 -1.57 6.90
CA ASP A 86 -13.34 -2.97 6.74
C ASP A 86 -13.83 -3.54 8.09
N GLY A 87 -14.65 -4.59 8.05
CA GLY A 87 -15.17 -5.29 9.22
C GLY A 87 -16.71 -5.40 9.23
N PRO A 88 -17.47 -4.29 9.13
CA PRO A 88 -18.93 -4.35 9.22
C PRO A 88 -19.59 -5.22 8.15
N GLN A 89 -18.96 -5.33 6.98
CA GLN A 89 -19.41 -6.16 5.86
C GLN A 89 -19.38 -7.66 6.21
N ASP A 90 -18.56 -8.05 7.18
CA ASP A 90 -18.38 -9.43 7.64
C ASP A 90 -18.99 -9.67 9.03
N GLY A 91 -19.70 -8.68 9.60
CA GLY A 91 -20.25 -8.73 10.96
C GLY A 91 -19.25 -8.36 12.07
N ASP A 92 -18.07 -7.87 11.71
CA ASP A 92 -16.99 -7.47 12.62
C ASP A 92 -17.01 -5.97 12.97
N VAL A 93 -16.20 -5.59 13.96
CA VAL A 93 -15.98 -4.19 14.34
C VAL A 93 -15.18 -3.48 13.23
N PRO A 94 -15.63 -2.30 12.76
CA PRO A 94 -14.90 -1.54 11.76
C PRO A 94 -13.48 -1.19 12.23
N SER A 95 -12.49 -1.53 11.41
CA SER A 95 -11.09 -1.35 11.75
C SER A 95 -10.19 -1.06 10.54
N TYR A 96 -9.35 -0.03 10.66
CA TYR A 96 -8.25 0.24 9.73
C TYR A 96 -6.97 -0.53 10.07
N ALA A 97 -6.99 -1.47 11.02
CA ALA A 97 -5.77 -2.19 11.46
C ALA A 97 -5.03 -2.86 10.30
N GLY A 98 -5.74 -3.61 9.44
CA GLY A 98 -5.14 -4.23 8.26
C GLY A 98 -4.56 -3.21 7.28
N LEU A 99 -5.26 -2.08 7.07
CA LEU A 99 -4.81 -1.01 6.19
C LEU A 99 -3.53 -0.31 6.71
N PHE A 100 -3.45 -0.02 8.00
CA PHE A 100 -2.26 0.59 8.61
C PHE A 100 -1.09 -0.39 8.72
N ALA A 101 -1.36 -1.67 8.98
CA ALA A 101 -0.34 -2.72 8.92
C ALA A 101 0.25 -2.81 7.50
N ARG A 102 -0.59 -2.84 6.46
CA ARG A 102 -0.17 -2.81 5.06
C ARG A 102 0.62 -1.54 4.73
N LEU A 103 0.18 -0.37 5.18
CA LEU A 103 0.90 0.89 4.96
C LEU A 103 2.33 0.83 5.50
N ALA A 104 2.50 0.40 6.76
CA ALA A 104 3.80 0.28 7.40
C ALA A 104 4.68 -0.78 6.72
N TRP A 105 4.07 -1.91 6.34
CA TRP A 105 4.72 -2.99 5.61
C TRP A 105 5.25 -2.51 4.26
N HIS A 106 4.42 -1.87 3.44
CA HIS A 106 4.80 -1.39 2.11
C HIS A 106 5.82 -0.25 2.19
N CYS A 107 5.70 0.65 3.18
CA CYS A 107 6.71 1.69 3.39
C CYS A 107 8.08 1.07 3.72
N SER A 108 8.10 -0.01 4.49
CA SER A 108 9.34 -0.69 4.88
C SER A 108 9.85 -1.68 3.83
N GLY A 109 8.95 -2.22 3.01
CA GLY A 109 9.22 -3.34 2.12
C GLY A 109 9.94 -3.00 0.84
N SER A 110 10.15 -1.71 0.53
CA SER A 110 11.06 -1.33 -0.56
C SER A 110 12.54 -1.56 -0.22
N PHE A 111 12.84 -1.94 1.04
CA PHE A 111 14.19 -2.18 1.53
C PHE A 111 14.91 -3.25 0.71
N ARG A 112 16.22 -3.06 0.48
CA ARG A 112 17.08 -4.04 -0.17
C ARG A 112 18.52 -3.89 0.25
N LEU A 113 19.22 -5.00 0.30
CA LEU A 113 20.67 -5.04 0.41
C LEU A 113 21.26 -4.82 -0.98
N ILE A 114 22.10 -3.78 -1.15
CA ILE A 114 22.84 -3.54 -2.40
C ILE A 114 24.17 -4.31 -2.39
N ASN A 115 24.82 -4.30 -1.23
CA ASN A 115 26.01 -5.09 -0.91
C ASN A 115 26.08 -5.17 0.63
N ASP A 116 27.16 -5.72 1.17
CA ASP A 116 27.32 -5.96 2.61
C ASP A 116 27.37 -4.67 3.44
N THR A 117 27.56 -3.51 2.80
CA THR A 117 27.72 -2.21 3.48
C THR A 117 26.69 -1.16 3.05
N HIS A 118 25.88 -1.43 2.02
CA HIS A 118 24.93 -0.48 1.44
C HIS A 118 23.55 -1.10 1.29
N ALA A 119 22.54 -0.34 1.69
CA ALA A 119 21.13 -0.66 1.49
C ALA A 119 20.38 0.56 0.92
N ALA A 120 19.25 0.31 0.28
CA ALA A 120 18.33 1.35 -0.19
C ALA A 120 16.89 0.93 0.06
N GLY A 121 15.96 1.84 -0.20
CA GLY A 121 14.54 1.63 0.10
C GLY A 121 14.25 1.70 1.60
N GLY A 122 13.17 1.06 2.01
CA GLY A 122 12.70 1.05 3.39
C GLY A 122 12.04 2.37 3.80
N CYS A 123 11.46 2.36 5.00
CA CYS A 123 10.56 3.44 5.41
C CYS A 123 11.29 4.69 5.91
N GLU A 124 12.61 4.66 6.09
CA GLU A 124 13.42 5.86 6.37
C GLU A 124 13.19 6.88 5.24
N GLY A 125 12.66 8.05 5.56
CA GLY A 125 12.28 9.07 4.59
C GLY A 125 10.77 9.14 4.27
N ALA A 126 9.98 8.13 4.64
CA ALA A 126 8.57 8.01 4.24
C ALA A 126 8.35 8.28 2.74
N ARG A 127 9.25 7.76 1.89
CA ARG A 127 9.26 8.05 0.46
C ARG A 127 8.05 7.50 -0.29
N GLN A 128 7.24 6.64 0.34
CA GLN A 128 5.92 6.27 -0.14
C GLN A 128 4.93 7.46 -0.25
N ARG A 129 5.25 8.63 0.31
CA ARG A 129 4.52 9.89 0.04
C ARG A 129 4.83 10.47 -1.34
N HIS A 130 6.02 10.18 -1.83
CA HIS A 130 6.66 10.81 -2.97
C HIS A 130 6.68 9.87 -4.17
N TRP A 131 6.91 10.44 -5.34
CA TRP A 131 7.20 9.66 -6.53
C TRP A 131 8.58 8.97 -6.39
N PRO A 132 8.76 7.73 -6.90
CA PRO A 132 7.77 6.90 -7.60
C PRO A 132 6.90 6.01 -6.72
N GLU A 133 7.25 5.83 -5.45
CA GLU A 133 6.63 4.82 -4.60
C GLU A 133 5.13 5.09 -4.38
N ASN A 134 4.71 6.36 -4.33
CA ASN A 134 3.29 6.71 -4.18
C ASN A 134 2.40 6.25 -5.35
N GLU A 135 2.98 5.97 -6.51
CA GLU A 135 2.30 5.58 -7.75
C GLU A 135 2.53 4.10 -8.12
N TRP A 136 3.30 3.37 -7.33
CA TRP A 136 3.44 1.93 -7.52
C TRP A 136 2.10 1.22 -7.42
N ARG A 137 1.84 0.28 -8.33
CA ARG A 137 0.59 -0.50 -8.35
C ARG A 137 0.36 -1.27 -7.07
N ASP A 138 1.42 -1.74 -6.42
CA ASP A 138 1.31 -2.47 -5.16
C ASP A 138 0.98 -1.53 -3.98
N ASN A 139 1.08 -0.21 -4.18
CA ASN A 139 0.71 0.81 -3.20
C ASN A 139 -0.70 1.41 -3.44
N THR A 140 -1.51 0.81 -4.32
CA THR A 140 -2.90 1.24 -4.54
C THR A 140 -3.66 1.39 -3.23
N ASN A 141 -4.39 2.50 -3.11
CA ASN A 141 -5.18 2.93 -1.94
C ASN A 141 -4.38 3.23 -0.66
N LEU A 142 -3.04 3.14 -0.66
CA LEU A 142 -2.25 3.56 0.51
C LEU A 142 -2.18 5.08 0.65
N ASP A 143 -2.50 5.84 -0.40
CA ASP A 143 -2.78 7.28 -0.31
C ASP A 143 -3.95 7.57 0.66
N LYS A 144 -4.98 6.71 0.67
CA LYS A 144 -6.08 6.80 1.64
C LYS A 144 -5.61 6.50 3.07
N ALA A 145 -4.76 5.49 3.24
CA ALA A 145 -4.17 5.20 4.56
C ALA A 145 -3.35 6.38 5.11
N ARG A 146 -2.57 7.04 4.26
CA ARG A 146 -1.81 8.25 4.62
C ARG A 146 -2.73 9.44 4.93
N GLY A 147 -3.79 9.63 4.14
CA GLY A 147 -4.76 10.70 4.38
C GLY A 147 -5.53 10.53 5.69
N LEU A 148 -5.86 9.30 6.10
CA LEU A 148 -6.42 9.04 7.43
C LEU A 148 -5.42 9.42 8.54
N LEU A 149 -4.16 8.99 8.42
CA LEU A 149 -3.12 9.33 9.39
C LEU A 149 -2.79 10.83 9.43
N ALA A 150 -3.14 11.61 8.41
CA ALA A 150 -2.99 13.06 8.43
C ALA A 150 -3.76 13.71 9.60
N GLU A 151 -4.91 13.15 10.00
CA GLU A 151 -5.66 13.61 11.16
C GLU A 151 -4.83 13.54 12.45
N VAL A 152 -4.02 12.50 12.61
CA VAL A 152 -3.07 12.37 13.72
C VAL A 152 -1.85 13.26 13.50
N LYS A 153 -1.30 13.29 12.28
CA LYS A 153 -0.14 14.14 11.93
C LYS A 153 -0.36 15.60 12.31
N LEU A 154 -1.55 16.14 12.05
CA LEU A 154 -1.93 17.52 12.37
C LEU A 154 -1.88 17.82 13.88
N GLN A 155 -2.19 16.83 14.73
CA GLN A 155 -2.16 16.98 16.19
C GLN A 155 -0.75 16.89 16.78
N PHE A 156 0.18 16.23 16.07
CA PHE A 156 1.53 15.92 16.56
C PHE A 156 2.62 16.48 15.63
N GLY A 157 2.36 17.59 14.93
CA GLY A 157 3.07 18.13 13.76
C GLY A 157 4.57 17.89 13.60
N ASP A 158 5.33 17.80 14.69
CA ASP A 158 6.77 17.50 14.70
C ASP A 158 7.13 16.02 14.45
N VAL A 159 6.24 15.06 14.70
CA VAL A 159 6.52 13.63 14.43
C VAL A 159 6.71 13.41 12.93
N SER A 160 7.78 12.74 12.50
CA SER A 160 7.99 12.44 11.09
C SER A 160 6.89 11.53 10.56
N TRP A 161 6.57 11.65 9.27
CA TRP A 161 5.71 10.70 8.58
C TRP A 161 6.28 9.29 8.63
N SER A 162 7.60 9.15 8.58
CA SER A 162 8.28 7.85 8.63
C SER A 162 8.00 7.11 9.94
N ASP A 163 8.12 7.81 11.06
CA ASP A 163 7.78 7.24 12.35
C ASP A 163 6.26 7.08 12.52
N LEU A 164 5.44 8.03 12.04
CA LEU A 164 4.00 7.92 12.15
C LEU A 164 3.44 6.69 11.40
N MET A 165 3.87 6.45 10.16
CA MET A 165 3.41 5.30 9.36
C MET A 165 3.83 3.98 10.00
N THR A 166 5.09 3.86 10.43
CA THR A 166 5.60 2.63 11.04
C THR A 166 5.03 2.39 12.44
N PHE A 167 4.79 3.46 13.21
CA PHE A 167 4.15 3.37 14.52
C PHE A 167 2.67 3.01 14.39
N ALA A 168 1.97 3.51 13.37
CA ALA A 168 0.58 3.12 13.11
C ALA A 168 0.44 1.62 12.80
N GLY A 169 1.34 1.04 11.99
CA GLY A 169 1.37 -0.40 11.77
C GLY A 169 1.72 -1.20 13.03
N THR A 170 2.65 -0.69 13.85
CA THR A 170 2.99 -1.32 15.14
C THR A 170 1.82 -1.29 16.12
N ALA A 171 1.10 -0.17 16.19
CA ALA A 171 -0.10 -0.02 16.96
C ALA A 171 -1.21 -0.95 16.45
N ALA A 172 -1.36 -1.11 15.14
CA ALA A 172 -2.31 -2.05 14.54
C ALA A 172 -2.07 -3.48 15.00
N ILE A 173 -0.82 -3.95 14.90
CA ILE A 173 -0.44 -5.29 15.39
C ILE A 173 -0.78 -5.43 16.89
N LYS A 174 -0.44 -4.43 17.70
CA LYS A 174 -0.69 -4.48 19.16
C LYS A 174 -2.17 -4.48 19.51
N LEU A 175 -2.96 -3.60 18.89
CA LEU A 175 -4.39 -3.45 19.14
C LEU A 175 -5.19 -4.67 18.68
N SER A 176 -4.71 -5.36 17.64
CA SER A 176 -5.25 -6.64 17.19
C SER A 176 -4.78 -7.84 18.01
N GLY A 177 -4.11 -7.64 19.16
CA GLY A 177 -3.67 -8.70 20.06
C GLY A 177 -2.32 -9.35 19.70
N GLY A 178 -1.62 -8.81 18.71
CA GLY A 178 -0.31 -9.28 18.28
C GLY A 178 0.85 -8.92 19.24
N PRO A 179 2.04 -9.51 19.05
CA PRO A 179 3.14 -9.50 20.01
C PRO A 179 4.00 -8.22 20.00
N ALA A 180 3.50 -7.09 19.48
CA ALA A 180 4.25 -5.84 19.37
C ALA A 180 4.53 -5.22 20.75
N LYS A 181 5.81 -5.26 21.19
CA LYS A 181 6.24 -4.81 22.53
C LYS A 181 7.10 -3.55 22.54
N LYS A 182 7.81 -3.27 21.44
CA LYS A 182 8.80 -2.19 21.36
C LYS A 182 8.65 -1.46 20.04
N PHE A 183 8.96 -0.18 20.05
CA PHE A 183 9.07 0.66 18.86
C PHE A 183 10.18 1.69 19.08
N CYS A 184 10.92 1.98 18.01
CA CYS A 184 11.99 2.98 18.03
C CYS A 184 11.62 4.11 17.07
N PHE A 185 11.47 5.31 17.63
CA PHE A 185 11.37 6.57 16.90
C PHE A 185 12.78 7.06 16.52
N GLY A 186 12.87 7.98 15.56
CA GLY A 186 14.09 8.63 15.10
C GLY A 186 14.26 8.62 13.58
N ARG A 187 13.27 8.14 12.81
CA ARG A 187 13.34 8.16 11.35
C ARG A 187 13.02 9.56 10.84
N MET A 188 13.80 10.06 9.89
CA MET A 188 13.59 11.37 9.29
C MET A 188 12.70 11.25 8.06
N ASP A 189 12.00 12.33 7.73
CA ASP A 189 11.30 12.46 6.47
C ASP A 189 12.25 12.86 5.34
N ASP A 190 12.00 12.34 4.16
CA ASP A 190 12.63 12.77 2.92
C ASP A 190 11.89 13.99 2.38
N VAL A 191 12.64 14.88 1.74
CA VAL A 191 12.11 16.15 1.23
C VAL A 191 11.34 15.93 -0.06
N ASN A 192 11.81 15.04 -0.94
CA ASN A 192 11.26 14.94 -2.30
C ASN A 192 11.23 13.52 -2.89
N GLY A 193 11.80 12.53 -2.20
CA GLY A 193 11.75 11.14 -2.64
C GLY A 193 12.76 10.75 -3.71
N ASP A 194 13.71 11.63 -4.08
CA ASP A 194 14.71 11.36 -5.14
C ASP A 194 15.50 10.06 -4.90
N ARG A 195 15.68 9.66 -3.64
CA ARG A 195 16.34 8.40 -3.25
C ARG A 195 15.58 7.14 -3.68
N SER A 196 14.33 7.26 -4.10
CA SER A 196 13.53 6.17 -4.64
C SER A 196 13.55 6.08 -6.16
N ILE A 197 14.10 7.06 -6.87
CA ILE A 197 14.24 7.03 -8.34
C ILE A 197 15.00 5.77 -8.82
N PRO A 198 16.10 5.35 -8.19
CA PRO A 198 16.81 4.13 -8.58
C PRO A 198 16.01 2.84 -8.34
N LEU A 199 14.90 2.89 -7.59
CA LEU A 199 13.98 1.75 -7.43
C LEU A 199 13.10 1.56 -8.66
N GLY A 200 13.13 2.47 -9.63
CA GLY A 200 12.45 2.32 -10.92
C GLY A 200 10.95 2.60 -10.91
N VAL A 201 10.41 2.73 -12.12
CA VAL A 201 8.99 2.93 -12.41
C VAL A 201 8.52 2.04 -13.55
N GLU A 202 7.34 1.46 -13.41
CA GLU A 202 6.72 0.66 -14.46
C GLU A 202 6.07 1.57 -15.50
N GLY A 203 6.43 1.41 -16.78
CA GLY A 203 5.61 1.87 -17.90
C GLY A 203 5.33 3.37 -17.98
N VAL A 204 6.25 4.24 -17.57
CA VAL A 204 6.06 5.70 -17.66
C VAL A 204 6.05 6.13 -19.13
N THR A 205 4.87 6.53 -19.62
CA THR A 205 4.67 7.14 -20.95
C THR A 205 4.57 8.66 -20.90
N GLN A 206 4.37 9.26 -19.71
CA GLN A 206 4.27 10.72 -19.51
C GLN A 206 5.13 11.19 -18.33
N CYS A 207 5.97 12.18 -18.61
CA CYS A 207 6.95 12.72 -17.68
C CYS A 207 6.36 13.83 -16.81
N ARG A 208 6.74 13.90 -15.52
CA ARG A 208 6.68 15.18 -14.77
C ARG A 208 7.83 16.08 -15.26
N GLY A 209 7.56 16.90 -16.27
CA GLY A 209 8.57 17.78 -16.88
C GLY A 209 9.74 17.00 -17.51
N SER A 210 10.89 17.65 -17.68
CA SER A 210 12.06 17.07 -18.37
C SER A 210 12.97 16.19 -17.50
N LYS A 211 12.67 15.98 -16.20
CA LYS A 211 13.65 15.46 -15.24
C LYS A 211 13.48 13.99 -14.83
N PHE A 212 12.26 13.46 -14.81
CA PHE A 212 11.96 12.18 -14.13
C PHE A 212 11.72 10.99 -15.07
N CYS A 213 12.04 11.14 -16.36
CA CYS A 213 11.65 10.20 -17.41
C CYS A 213 12.72 9.19 -17.84
N LYS A 214 13.91 9.26 -17.27
CA LYS A 214 14.91 8.20 -17.46
C LYS A 214 14.90 7.30 -16.24
N SER A 215 14.09 6.24 -16.32
CA SER A 215 14.45 5.03 -15.61
C SER A 215 15.61 4.41 -16.39
N ASP A 216 16.82 4.45 -15.82
CA ASP A 216 17.99 3.77 -16.39
C ASP A 216 17.88 2.23 -16.31
N ALA A 217 16.74 1.70 -15.85
CA ALA A 217 16.46 0.28 -15.91
C ALA A 217 16.16 -0.13 -17.35
N GLU A 218 17.18 -0.56 -18.09
CA GLU A 218 17.01 -1.43 -19.25
C GLU A 218 16.18 -2.65 -18.78
N CYS A 219 15.02 -2.86 -19.40
CA CYS A 219 13.97 -3.80 -18.95
C CYS A 219 13.81 -5.02 -19.90
N PRO A 220 14.82 -5.87 -20.12
CA PRO A 220 14.61 -7.13 -20.82
C PRO A 220 13.91 -8.14 -19.89
N ASN A 221 12.91 -8.88 -20.36
CA ASN A 221 12.19 -9.92 -19.61
C ASN A 221 13.15 -10.99 -19.07
N SER A 222 13.44 -11.00 -17.77
CA SER A 222 14.63 -11.73 -17.32
C SER A 222 14.61 -12.11 -15.84
N PHE A 223 13.56 -12.80 -15.46
CA PHE A 223 13.64 -13.86 -14.46
C PHE A 223 12.39 -14.72 -14.65
N ARG A 224 12.52 -15.83 -15.38
CA ARG A 224 11.41 -16.74 -15.65
C ARG A 224 11.87 -18.16 -15.41
N TRP A 225 10.99 -18.95 -14.80
CA TRP A 225 11.21 -20.38 -14.69
C TRP A 225 10.95 -21.04 -16.04
N PRO A 226 11.68 -22.13 -16.41
CA PRO A 226 11.43 -22.85 -17.67
C PRO A 226 9.96 -23.27 -17.86
N GLU A 227 9.29 -23.57 -16.76
CA GLU A 227 7.88 -23.98 -16.68
C GLU A 227 6.89 -22.82 -16.77
N GLN A 228 7.33 -21.57 -16.61
CA GLN A 228 6.46 -20.39 -16.58
C GLN A 228 6.09 -19.94 -18.00
N ASN A 229 4.83 -19.57 -18.22
CA ASN A 229 4.32 -19.09 -19.49
C ASN A 229 5.13 -17.86 -19.98
N ASP A 230 5.54 -17.88 -21.25
CA ASP A 230 6.42 -16.87 -21.85
C ASP A 230 5.74 -15.49 -22.00
N THR A 231 4.40 -15.44 -21.96
CA THR A 231 3.64 -14.20 -21.94
C THR A 231 3.18 -13.79 -20.54
N ASP A 232 3.43 -14.62 -19.53
CA ASP A 232 3.07 -14.31 -18.15
C ASP A 232 3.77 -13.03 -17.72
N HIS A 233 3.02 -12.16 -17.04
CA HIS A 233 3.50 -10.91 -16.48
C HIS A 233 4.48 -10.18 -17.44
N ALA A 234 4.09 -10.01 -18.71
CA ALA A 234 4.92 -9.42 -19.78
C ALA A 234 5.38 -7.96 -19.54
N ARG A 235 5.11 -7.41 -18.35
CA ARG A 235 5.60 -6.10 -17.91
C ARG A 235 7.03 -6.23 -17.36
N CYS A 236 7.72 -5.10 -17.23
CA CYS A 236 9.15 -5.09 -16.91
C CYS A 236 9.51 -5.99 -15.72
N ASN A 237 10.23 -7.07 -16.05
CA ASN A 237 10.90 -7.98 -15.13
C ASN A 237 12.39 -7.73 -15.35
N ILE A 238 13.07 -7.02 -14.43
CA ILE A 238 14.40 -6.43 -14.71
C ILE A 238 15.49 -7.51 -14.65
N GLU A 239 16.37 -7.53 -15.66
CA GLU A 239 17.60 -8.33 -15.60
C GLU A 239 18.57 -7.56 -14.76
N GLN A 240 18.88 -8.08 -13.58
CA GLN A 240 19.88 -7.46 -12.72
C GLN A 240 21.06 -8.41 -12.59
N PRO A 241 21.88 -8.57 -13.66
CA PRO A 241 22.89 -9.61 -13.70
C PRO A 241 23.93 -9.43 -12.58
N LYS A 242 24.17 -8.19 -12.07
CA LYS A 242 25.09 -7.93 -10.94
C LYS A 242 24.79 -6.73 -10.02
N HIS A 243 23.69 -6.00 -10.16
CA HIS A 243 23.42 -4.83 -9.31
C HIS A 243 21.96 -4.75 -8.84
N ARG A 244 21.82 -4.98 -7.52
CA ARG A 244 20.61 -5.13 -6.71
C ARG A 244 19.82 -3.82 -6.58
N LEU A 245 19.21 -3.33 -7.65
CA LEU A 245 18.43 -2.09 -7.67
C LEU A 245 16.96 -2.29 -7.31
N GLN A 246 16.43 -3.52 -7.34
CA GLN A 246 15.12 -3.86 -6.79
C GLN A 246 15.15 -5.22 -6.09
N ALA A 247 14.45 -5.31 -4.96
CA ALA A 247 14.24 -6.58 -4.25
C ALA A 247 12.88 -7.23 -4.59
N SER A 248 12.36 -6.93 -5.78
CA SER A 248 11.09 -7.45 -6.30
C SER A 248 11.26 -8.13 -7.66
N HIS A 249 10.26 -8.93 -8.04
CA HIS A 249 10.16 -9.60 -9.36
C HIS A 249 9.54 -8.72 -10.44
N SER A 250 9.12 -7.49 -10.10
CA SER A 250 8.67 -6.50 -11.06
C SER A 250 8.68 -5.10 -10.46
N VAL A 251 8.99 -4.13 -11.31
CA VAL A 251 8.96 -2.71 -10.94
C VAL A 251 7.57 -2.33 -10.46
N GLY A 252 7.48 -1.67 -9.32
CA GLY A 252 6.20 -1.26 -8.74
C GLY A 252 5.48 -2.33 -7.92
N LEU A 253 6.10 -3.52 -7.72
CA LEU A 253 5.77 -4.44 -6.63
C LEU A 253 6.72 -4.25 -5.46
N ILE A 254 6.24 -4.57 -4.25
CA ILE A 254 7.11 -4.65 -3.09
C ILE A 254 7.98 -5.91 -3.16
N TYR A 255 7.41 -7.07 -3.51
CA TYR A 255 8.14 -8.36 -3.56
C TYR A 255 7.86 -9.18 -4.82
N VAL A 256 6.70 -9.84 -4.86
CA VAL A 256 6.37 -10.87 -5.87
C VAL A 256 4.97 -10.63 -6.40
N TYR A 257 4.63 -11.26 -7.52
CA TYR A 257 3.25 -11.24 -8.01
C TYR A 257 2.36 -12.06 -7.06
N PRO A 258 1.25 -11.49 -6.55
CA PRO A 258 0.40 -12.18 -5.58
C PRO A 258 -0.36 -13.37 -6.19
N GLU A 259 -0.58 -13.37 -7.50
CA GLU A 259 -1.18 -14.50 -8.24
C GLU A 259 -0.19 -15.67 -8.43
N GLY A 260 1.11 -15.40 -8.35
CA GLY A 260 2.18 -16.34 -8.65
C GLY A 260 2.42 -16.56 -10.16
N PRO A 261 3.49 -17.29 -10.52
CA PRO A 261 3.83 -17.56 -11.92
C PRO A 261 2.79 -18.45 -12.62
N GLU A 262 2.31 -18.06 -13.79
CA GLU A 262 1.46 -18.89 -14.66
C GLU A 262 2.29 -19.97 -15.35
N LEU A 263 1.78 -21.20 -15.38
CA LEU A 263 2.44 -22.34 -16.02
C LEU A 263 2.17 -22.39 -17.53
N LYS A 264 3.17 -22.85 -18.29
CA LYS A 264 2.97 -23.31 -19.68
C LYS A 264 1.98 -24.48 -19.68
N SER A 265 1.20 -24.60 -20.75
CA SER A 265 0.31 -25.75 -20.95
C SER A 265 1.04 -27.10 -21.02
N THR A 266 2.35 -27.08 -21.28
CA THR A 266 3.24 -28.25 -21.32
C THR A 266 3.97 -28.52 -20.00
N ALA A 267 3.82 -27.66 -18.99
CA ALA A 267 4.55 -27.80 -17.74
C ALA A 267 3.89 -28.82 -16.79
N ASP A 268 4.72 -29.53 -16.03
CA ASP A 268 4.25 -30.41 -14.96
C ASP A 268 3.47 -29.62 -13.91
N GLY A 269 2.25 -30.08 -13.61
CA GLY A 269 1.33 -29.41 -12.69
C GLY A 269 0.32 -28.48 -13.38
N TYR A 270 0.45 -28.24 -14.69
CA TYR A 270 -0.62 -27.61 -15.47
C TYR A 270 -1.87 -28.51 -15.47
N ASN A 271 -3.04 -27.88 -15.31
CA ASN A 271 -4.32 -28.56 -15.36
C ASN A 271 -5.34 -27.65 -16.04
N SER A 272 -5.89 -28.09 -17.18
CA SER A 272 -6.87 -27.32 -17.95
C SER A 272 -8.15 -26.98 -17.17
N ASN A 273 -8.43 -27.67 -16.06
CA ASN A 273 -9.56 -27.37 -15.18
C ASN A 273 -9.26 -26.22 -14.20
N PHE A 274 -8.01 -25.79 -14.05
CA PHE A 274 -7.64 -24.64 -13.23
C PHE A 274 -7.76 -23.34 -14.02
N VAL A 275 -8.46 -22.36 -13.46
CA VAL A 275 -8.79 -21.09 -14.14
C VAL A 275 -7.54 -20.27 -14.49
N HIS A 276 -6.53 -20.25 -13.61
CA HIS A 276 -5.36 -19.38 -13.77
C HIS A 276 -4.04 -20.14 -13.94
N ASN A 277 -4.02 -21.47 -13.77
CA ASN A 277 -2.82 -22.32 -13.88
C ASN A 277 -1.55 -21.72 -13.23
N ARG A 278 -1.70 -21.11 -12.04
CA ARG A 278 -0.59 -20.51 -11.28
C ARG A 278 0.12 -21.54 -10.43
N SER A 279 1.44 -21.40 -10.24
CA SER A 279 2.27 -22.32 -9.48
C SER A 279 2.67 -21.78 -8.09
N PRO A 280 2.10 -22.31 -7.00
CA PRO A 280 2.55 -21.99 -5.64
C PRO A 280 4.01 -22.39 -5.40
N LYS A 281 4.48 -23.46 -6.07
CA LYS A 281 5.87 -23.91 -5.98
C LYS A 281 6.83 -22.86 -6.54
N LEU A 282 6.53 -22.31 -7.71
CA LEU A 282 7.38 -21.26 -8.30
C LEU A 282 7.27 -19.95 -7.52
N SER A 283 6.06 -19.58 -7.06
CA SER A 283 5.88 -18.42 -6.17
C SER A 283 6.71 -18.53 -4.89
N ALA A 284 6.81 -19.72 -4.28
CA ALA A 284 7.66 -19.93 -3.11
C ALA A 284 9.15 -19.74 -3.39
N LEU A 285 9.62 -20.00 -4.63
CA LEU A 285 10.99 -19.70 -5.04
C LEU A 285 11.21 -18.19 -5.18
N GLU A 286 10.26 -17.48 -5.79
CA GLU A 286 10.30 -16.01 -5.91
C GLU A 286 10.26 -15.32 -4.53
N VAL A 287 9.42 -15.81 -3.62
CA VAL A 287 9.34 -15.33 -2.23
C VAL A 287 10.68 -15.55 -1.53
N ARG A 288 11.29 -16.73 -1.67
CA ARG A 288 12.59 -17.00 -1.06
C ARG A 288 13.67 -16.10 -1.64
N ASP A 289 13.75 -15.96 -2.97
CA ASP A 289 14.72 -15.08 -3.62
C ASP A 289 14.60 -13.63 -3.11
N THR A 290 13.39 -13.06 -3.12
CA THR A 290 13.19 -11.68 -2.65
C THR A 290 13.51 -11.49 -1.18
N PHE A 291 12.91 -12.29 -0.30
CA PHE A 291 13.07 -12.10 1.14
C PHE A 291 14.47 -12.48 1.62
N ARG A 292 14.99 -13.63 1.20
CA ARG A 292 16.28 -14.14 1.68
C ARG A 292 17.44 -13.50 0.96
N ASP A 293 17.44 -13.59 -0.36
CA ASP A 293 18.64 -13.30 -1.14
C ASP A 293 18.77 -11.79 -1.44
N ARG A 294 17.64 -11.04 -1.43
CA ARG A 294 17.64 -9.58 -1.70
C ARG A 294 17.40 -8.71 -0.46
N MET A 295 16.70 -9.20 0.55
CA MET A 295 16.36 -8.42 1.76
C MET A 295 16.97 -8.96 3.06
N GLY A 296 17.60 -10.14 3.05
CA GLY A 296 18.36 -10.65 4.19
C GLY A 296 17.52 -11.33 5.28
N TRP A 297 16.30 -11.76 4.98
CA TRP A 297 15.46 -12.52 5.89
C TRP A 297 15.75 -14.02 5.85
N THR A 298 15.58 -14.72 6.96
CA THR A 298 15.56 -16.19 6.96
C THR A 298 14.21 -16.73 6.46
N ASP A 299 14.18 -18.00 6.06
CA ASP A 299 12.92 -18.70 5.71
C ASP A 299 11.90 -18.63 6.86
N ARG A 300 12.36 -18.76 8.11
CA ARG A 300 11.50 -18.69 9.30
C ARG A 300 10.89 -17.30 9.48
N GLU A 301 11.69 -16.24 9.32
CA GLU A 301 11.22 -14.86 9.41
C GLU A 301 10.27 -14.53 8.26
N THR A 302 10.56 -15.02 7.05
CA THR A 302 9.69 -14.86 5.87
C THR A 302 8.30 -15.44 6.13
N VAL A 303 8.24 -16.67 6.63
CA VAL A 303 6.97 -17.32 7.01
C VAL A 303 6.26 -16.55 8.12
N ALA A 304 7.00 -16.08 9.13
CA ALA A 304 6.42 -15.31 10.23
C ALA A 304 5.87 -13.94 9.77
N LEU A 305 6.55 -13.26 8.84
CA LEU A 305 6.14 -11.98 8.28
C LEU A 305 4.88 -12.13 7.42
N ILE A 306 4.88 -13.07 6.47
CA ILE A 306 3.74 -13.30 5.57
C ILE A 306 2.56 -13.85 6.35
N GLY A 307 2.78 -14.93 7.11
CA GLY A 307 1.73 -15.60 7.90
C GLY A 307 1.15 -14.68 8.97
N GLY A 308 1.99 -13.93 9.68
CA GLY A 308 1.57 -12.96 10.68
C GLY A 308 0.87 -11.74 10.07
N GLY A 309 1.41 -11.15 9.00
CA GLY A 309 0.80 -10.00 8.32
C GLY A 309 -0.58 -10.32 7.77
N HIS A 310 -0.75 -11.47 7.12
CA HIS A 310 -2.03 -11.92 6.55
C HIS A 310 -3.04 -12.41 7.60
N THR A 311 -2.74 -12.33 8.90
CA THR A 311 -3.77 -12.47 9.95
C THR A 311 -4.64 -11.21 10.09
N LEU A 312 -4.23 -10.08 9.51
CA LEU A 312 -4.90 -8.80 9.66
C LEU A 312 -5.46 -8.31 8.32
N GLY A 313 -6.75 -7.99 8.31
CA GLY A 313 -7.42 -7.37 7.16
C GLY A 313 -7.76 -8.35 6.04
N ARG A 314 -7.76 -7.84 4.80
CA ARG A 314 -8.12 -8.57 3.58
C ARG A 314 -7.60 -7.87 2.33
N THR A 315 -7.81 -8.50 1.17
CA THR A 315 -7.63 -7.91 -0.15
C THR A 315 -8.95 -7.35 -0.69
N HIS A 316 -8.86 -6.44 -1.66
CA HIS A 316 -10.02 -5.81 -2.29
C HIS A 316 -9.93 -5.94 -3.81
N GLY A 317 -10.91 -6.60 -4.44
CA GLY A 317 -10.94 -6.86 -5.88
C GLY A 317 -12.36 -6.97 -6.44
N ASN A 318 -13.32 -6.25 -5.84
CA ASN A 318 -14.76 -6.49 -6.03
C ASN A 318 -15.28 -6.15 -7.44
N CYS A 319 -14.57 -5.27 -8.19
CA CYS A 319 -14.99 -4.81 -9.50
C CYS A 319 -13.82 -4.82 -10.49
N ASN A 320 -14.05 -5.34 -11.71
CA ASN A 320 -13.12 -5.12 -12.81
C ASN A 320 -13.33 -3.71 -13.37
N LEU A 321 -12.40 -2.80 -13.08
CA LEU A 321 -12.47 -1.44 -13.59
C LEU A 321 -11.91 -1.32 -15.01
N THR A 322 -11.30 -2.36 -15.58
CA THR A 322 -10.69 -2.34 -16.92
C THR A 322 -11.69 -1.89 -17.99
N GLY A 323 -11.32 -0.90 -18.81
CA GLY A 323 -12.17 -0.37 -19.88
C GLY A 323 -13.26 0.61 -19.42
N THR A 324 -13.42 0.83 -18.11
CA THR A 324 -14.28 1.91 -17.61
C THR A 324 -13.56 3.25 -17.66
N LYS A 325 -14.30 4.37 -17.61
CA LYS A 325 -13.71 5.71 -17.43
C LYS A 325 -12.86 5.83 -16.15
N TRP A 326 -13.05 4.90 -15.23
CA TRP A 326 -12.35 4.79 -13.95
C TRP A 326 -11.07 3.94 -14.04
N ALA A 327 -10.91 3.11 -15.08
CA ALA A 327 -9.70 2.31 -15.32
C ALA A 327 -8.46 3.17 -15.62
N GLN A 328 -8.69 4.35 -16.19
CA GLN A 328 -7.65 5.22 -16.74
C GLN A 328 -7.34 6.42 -15.85
N ALA A 329 -7.94 6.51 -14.67
CA ALA A 329 -7.75 7.66 -13.78
C ALA A 329 -6.95 7.32 -12.50
N PRO A 330 -5.66 6.91 -12.59
CA PRO A 330 -4.71 7.37 -11.57
C PRO A 330 -4.40 8.86 -11.72
N TYR A 331 -4.79 9.44 -12.87
CA TYR A 331 -4.40 10.76 -13.33
C TYR A 331 -5.58 11.73 -13.37
N ASN A 332 -5.70 12.54 -12.34
CA ASN A 332 -6.07 13.92 -12.54
C ASN A 332 -4.75 14.74 -12.54
N ASN A 333 -4.67 15.83 -13.31
CA ASN A 333 -3.50 16.74 -13.37
C ASN A 333 -3.16 17.42 -12.02
N VAL A 334 -3.79 16.97 -10.94
CA VAL A 334 -3.59 17.40 -9.57
C VAL A 334 -2.88 16.31 -8.75
N GLY A 335 -2.97 15.01 -9.09
CA GLY A 335 -2.34 13.93 -8.33
C GLY A 335 -2.75 13.91 -6.85
N PRO A 336 -2.40 12.86 -6.09
CA PRO A 336 -2.55 12.92 -4.64
C PRO A 336 -1.50 13.84 -4.04
N TYR A 337 -1.83 15.13 -3.88
CA TYR A 337 -1.04 16.06 -3.09
C TYR A 337 -1.01 15.60 -1.63
N PHE A 338 0.03 14.84 -1.28
CA PHE A 338 0.55 14.78 0.07
C PHE A 338 2.03 15.18 0.05
N GLU A 339 2.26 16.42 -0.38
CA GLU A 339 3.42 17.23 -0.05
C GLU A 339 2.95 18.59 0.47
#